data_AF-A0A958JN87-F1
#
_entry.id   AF-A0A958JN87-F1
#
_cell.length_a   1.000
_cell.length_b   1.000
_cell.length_c   1.000
_cell.angle_alpha   90.00
_cell.angle_beta   90.00
_cell.angle_gamma   90.00
#
_symmetry.space_group_name_H-M   'P 1'
#
loop_
_entity.id
_entity.type
_entity.pdbx_description
1 polymer ?
#
loop_
_entity_poly.entity_id
_entity_poly.type
_entity_poly.pdbx_seq_one_letter_code
_entity_poly.pdbx_strand_id
1 'polypeptide(L)'
;MSQCRETRDGSVHGGHKGVLRYCAFVLIVCSWTLITGPFHAFASSGGEDNESTKTESEAEGKKGEKPESPAKGGGEYAKLRSQKLSFELQIQTHQKAIEDLIIKKNSTKDPEARAQAVQDLASTHGELQKAIDQYNKIIKDLTYRFPEKGDESQRHYVPVKNRSIEQMEEEMGLDVTLTRLKEVVQKKYAPLVDPSESQKNQGATERRPSSTSRHDSRPQEDDKRLKLVK
;
A
#
# COMPACT_ATOMS: atom_id res chain seq x y z
N MET A 1 -29.14 5.39 50.00
CA MET A 1 -28.52 6.53 49.31
C MET A 1 -28.16 6.06 47.91
N SER A 2 -29.14 5.93 47.00
CA SER A 2 -29.61 6.95 46.05
C SER A 2 -28.54 7.46 45.08
N GLN A 3 -28.53 6.79 43.91
CA GLN A 3 -28.44 7.28 42.53
C GLN A 3 -27.73 8.63 42.26
N CYS A 4 -26.78 8.60 41.32
CA CYS A 4 -26.60 9.63 40.29
C CYS A 4 -26.20 8.96 38.96
N ARG A 5 -27.17 8.88 38.04
CA ARG A 5 -26.94 8.75 36.59
C ARG A 5 -26.72 10.16 36.06
N GLU A 6 -25.72 10.37 35.22
CA GLU A 6 -25.63 11.60 34.43
C GLU A 6 -25.43 11.24 32.96
N THR A 7 -26.54 11.37 32.22
CA THR A 7 -26.63 11.39 30.77
C THR A 7 -26.12 12.74 30.27
N ARG A 8 -25.19 12.74 29.30
CA ARG A 8 -24.94 13.92 28.46
C ARG A 8 -25.27 13.59 27.01
N ASP A 9 -26.48 13.98 26.65
CA ASP A 9 -26.86 14.34 25.28
C ASP A 9 -26.03 15.54 24.82
N GLY A 10 -25.54 15.46 23.58
CA GLY A 10 -24.74 16.49 22.93
C GLY A 10 -24.94 16.46 21.42
N SER A 11 -26.20 16.64 21.00
CA SER A 11 -26.60 16.93 19.63
C SER A 11 -26.13 18.33 19.22
N VAL A 12 -25.31 18.43 18.16
CA VAL A 12 -25.12 19.69 17.44
C VAL A 12 -25.26 19.44 15.94
N HIS A 13 -26.35 19.97 15.41
CA HIS A 13 -26.61 20.13 13.98
C HIS A 13 -25.63 21.13 13.37
N GLY A 14 -24.95 20.75 12.29
CA GLY A 14 -24.14 21.63 11.45
C GLY A 14 -24.37 21.34 9.98
N GLY A 15 -25.44 21.91 9.41
CA GLY A 15 -25.75 21.81 7.99
C GLY A 15 -24.82 22.68 7.16
N HIS A 16 -24.06 22.06 6.25
CA HIS A 16 -23.39 22.73 5.15
C HIS A 16 -24.08 22.35 3.84
N LYS A 17 -24.94 23.25 3.37
CA LYS A 17 -25.49 23.26 2.01
C LYS A 17 -24.38 23.77 1.08
N GLY A 18 -23.71 22.83 0.40
CA GLY A 18 -22.68 23.11 -0.61
C GLY A 18 -23.19 22.82 -2.01
N VAL A 19 -23.85 23.84 -2.58
CA VAL A 19 -24.06 24.17 -4.00
C VAL A 19 -23.60 23.14 -5.06
N LEU A 20 -24.59 22.59 -5.75
CA LEU A 20 -24.50 22.01 -7.09
C LEU A 20 -23.69 22.90 -8.05
N ARG A 21 -22.64 22.35 -8.65
CA ARG A 21 -22.14 22.81 -9.95
C ARG A 21 -22.15 21.66 -10.95
N TYR A 22 -23.16 21.70 -11.80
CA TYR A 22 -23.24 21.03 -13.08
C TYR A 22 -22.15 21.59 -14.03
N CYS A 23 -21.26 20.72 -14.50
CA CYS A 23 -20.55 20.84 -15.77
C CYS A 23 -20.48 19.39 -16.30
N ALA A 24 -21.35 18.91 -17.19
CA ALA A 24 -21.52 19.33 -18.58
C ALA A 24 -20.19 19.37 -19.37
N PHE A 25 -19.47 18.25 -19.41
CA PHE A 25 -18.60 17.86 -20.52
C PHE A 25 -19.20 16.56 -21.07
N VAL A 26 -20.26 16.62 -21.88
CA VAL A 26 -20.16 16.72 -23.35
C VAL A 26 -19.11 15.75 -23.89
N LEU A 27 -19.59 14.52 -24.07
CA LEU A 27 -19.40 13.68 -25.26
C LEU A 27 -18.55 14.33 -26.36
N ILE A 28 -17.27 13.95 -26.42
CA ILE A 28 -16.51 13.92 -27.68
C ILE A 28 -16.34 12.44 -28.04
N VAL A 29 -17.28 11.99 -28.85
CA VAL A 29 -17.15 10.84 -29.74
C VAL A 29 -16.23 11.26 -30.88
N CYS A 30 -15.19 10.46 -31.16
CA CYS A 30 -14.53 10.22 -32.46
C CYS A 30 -13.05 9.84 -32.19
N SER A 31 -12.69 8.57 -32.28
CA SER A 31 -12.31 7.90 -33.53
C SER A 31 -10.88 8.26 -33.97
N TRP A 32 -9.92 7.42 -33.59
CA TRP A 32 -8.67 7.13 -34.31
C TRP A 32 -8.16 5.78 -33.78
N THR A 33 -8.69 4.65 -34.26
CA THR A 33 -8.10 3.85 -35.34
C THR A 33 -6.58 3.87 -35.43
N LEU A 34 -6.00 2.70 -35.12
CA LEU A 34 -4.88 2.07 -35.81
C LEU A 34 -3.74 2.98 -36.30
N ILE A 35 -2.66 3.02 -35.51
CA ILE A 35 -1.30 3.08 -36.07
C ILE A 35 -0.54 1.86 -35.54
N THR A 36 -0.77 0.75 -36.22
CA THR A 36 0.24 -0.30 -36.39
C THR A 36 1.32 0.23 -37.32
N GLY A 37 2.52 0.43 -36.81
CA GLY A 37 3.73 0.76 -37.57
C GLY A 37 4.93 0.00 -37.01
N PRO A 38 5.86 -0.49 -37.85
CA PRO A 38 6.79 -1.56 -37.52
C PRO A 38 8.02 -1.10 -36.74
N PHE A 39 8.57 -2.07 -36.01
CA PHE A 39 9.98 -2.18 -35.60
C PHE A 39 10.93 -1.33 -36.46
N HIS A 40 11.54 -0.31 -35.85
CA HIS A 40 12.81 0.21 -36.33
C HIS A 40 13.92 -0.27 -35.39
N ALA A 41 14.87 -0.96 -36.02
CA ALA A 41 16.02 -1.56 -35.41
C ALA A 41 16.91 -0.55 -34.69
N PHE A 42 17.39 -1.00 -33.54
CA PHE A 42 18.63 -0.66 -32.89
C PHE A 42 19.78 -0.49 -33.90
N ALA A 43 20.35 0.72 -33.97
CA ALA A 43 21.64 0.98 -34.59
C ALA A 43 22.44 1.95 -33.70
N SER A 44 23.63 1.47 -33.34
CA SER A 44 24.68 2.09 -32.55
C SER A 44 25.45 3.15 -33.34
N SER A 45 25.64 4.35 -32.77
CA SER A 45 26.69 5.36 -33.07
C SER A 45 26.47 6.51 -32.07
N GLY A 46 27.38 7.00 -31.24
CA GLY A 46 28.75 7.47 -31.50
C GLY A 46 28.74 8.99 -31.73
N GLY A 47 29.30 9.78 -30.79
CA GLY A 47 29.48 11.26 -30.83
C GLY A 47 28.75 11.96 -29.67
N GLU A 48 29.39 12.41 -28.57
CA GLU A 48 30.26 13.60 -28.43
C GLU A 48 29.71 14.82 -29.16
N ASP A 49 29.21 15.82 -28.40
CA ASP A 49 29.46 17.25 -28.62
C ASP A 49 29.01 18.10 -27.41
N ASN A 50 29.93 18.97 -27.02
CA ASN A 50 29.89 19.99 -25.97
C ASN A 50 29.14 21.21 -26.51
N GLU A 51 28.16 21.77 -25.79
CA GLU A 51 27.85 23.20 -25.95
C GLU A 51 27.44 23.88 -24.64
N SER A 52 28.37 24.71 -24.19
CA SER A 52 28.32 25.63 -23.09
C SER A 52 27.41 26.83 -23.38
N THR A 53 26.34 27.02 -22.60
CA THR A 53 25.63 28.29 -22.53
C THR A 53 26.06 29.06 -21.28
N LYS A 54 26.88 30.08 -21.52
CA LYS A 54 27.33 31.10 -20.59
C LYS A 54 26.28 32.21 -20.54
N THR A 55 25.61 32.40 -19.41
CA THR A 55 24.86 33.63 -19.11
C THR A 55 25.45 34.27 -17.87
N GLU A 56 26.15 35.38 -18.11
CA GLU A 56 26.61 36.33 -17.11
C GLU A 56 25.43 37.19 -16.64
N SER A 57 25.24 37.31 -15.33
CA SER A 57 24.72 38.51 -14.70
C SER A 57 25.29 38.66 -13.28
N GLU A 58 26.22 39.60 -13.15
CA GLU A 58 26.51 40.34 -11.92
C GLU A 58 25.32 41.31 -11.67
N ALA A 59 25.00 41.85 -10.49
CA ALA A 59 25.84 42.21 -9.37
C ALA A 59 25.00 42.49 -8.09
N GLU A 60 25.70 42.52 -6.95
CA GLU A 60 25.41 43.21 -5.67
C GLU A 60 24.19 42.71 -4.84
N GLY A 61 24.30 42.39 -3.55
CA GLY A 61 25.29 42.79 -2.55
C GLY A 61 24.53 43.10 -1.26
N LYS A 62 24.28 42.11 -0.39
CA LYS A 62 23.85 42.35 0.99
C LYS A 62 24.62 41.46 1.95
N LYS A 63 25.44 42.14 2.76
CA LYS A 63 26.41 41.64 3.72
C LYS A 63 25.71 41.56 5.08
N GLY A 64 25.84 40.42 5.77
CA GLY A 64 25.68 40.38 7.22
C GLY A 64 24.59 39.46 7.75
N GLU A 65 24.73 38.15 7.54
CA GLU A 65 24.41 37.17 8.57
C GLU A 65 25.36 35.98 8.41
N LYS A 66 25.91 35.54 9.52
CA LYS A 66 26.98 34.55 9.66
C LYS A 66 26.47 33.20 9.11
N PRO A 67 26.96 32.67 7.97
CA PRO A 67 26.51 31.36 7.52
C PRO A 67 27.20 30.31 8.39
N GLU A 68 26.46 29.79 9.37
CA GLU A 68 26.77 28.49 9.94
C GLU A 68 26.83 27.48 8.79
N SER A 69 27.97 26.81 8.68
CA SER A 69 28.39 26.03 7.52
C SER A 69 27.37 24.98 7.05
N PRO A 70 26.83 25.05 5.81
CA PRO A 70 26.00 23.98 5.28
C PRO A 70 26.60 23.44 3.97
N ALA A 71 27.75 22.77 4.02
CA ALA A 71 28.41 22.33 2.77
C ALA A 71 29.01 20.92 2.79
N LYS A 72 28.70 20.08 3.79
CA LYS A 72 29.04 18.65 3.76
C LYS A 72 27.85 17.70 3.61
N GLY A 73 26.62 18.14 3.90
CA GLY A 73 25.43 17.27 3.89
C GLY A 73 24.69 17.14 2.55
N GLY A 74 24.84 18.09 1.62
CA GLY A 74 24.00 18.12 0.40
C GLY A 74 24.21 16.92 -0.53
N GLY A 75 25.46 16.50 -0.72
CA GLY A 75 25.80 15.36 -1.57
C GLY A 75 25.40 14.01 -0.97
N GLU A 76 25.49 13.86 0.35
CA GLU A 76 25.10 12.62 1.05
C GLU A 76 23.58 12.44 1.05
N TYR A 77 22.83 13.51 1.30
CA TYR A 77 21.36 13.49 1.23
C TYR A 77 20.86 13.06 -0.16
N ALA A 78 21.44 13.62 -1.23
CA ALA A 78 21.08 13.26 -2.59
C ALA A 78 21.32 11.77 -2.90
N LYS A 79 22.42 11.19 -2.38
CA LYS A 79 22.74 9.76 -2.51
C LYS A 79 21.74 8.87 -1.75
N LEU A 80 21.43 9.20 -0.50
CA LEU A 80 20.44 8.44 0.27
C LEU A 80 19.05 8.54 -0.35
N ARG A 81 18.69 9.69 -0.90
CA ARG A 81 17.43 9.89 -1.61
C ARG A 81 17.34 9.06 -2.89
N SER A 82 18.40 9.02 -3.70
CA SER A 82 18.41 8.18 -4.91
C SER A 82 18.36 6.69 -4.57
N GLN A 83 19.08 6.26 -3.54
CA GLN A 83 19.01 4.88 -3.03
C GLN A 83 17.61 4.53 -2.53
N LYS A 84 16.96 5.41 -1.76
CA LYS A 84 15.56 5.22 -1.33
C LYS A 84 14.65 4.94 -2.54
N LEU A 85 14.72 5.78 -3.57
CA LEU A 85 13.90 5.63 -4.77
C LEU A 85 14.19 4.32 -5.52
N SER A 86 15.45 3.91 -5.58
CA SER A 86 15.83 2.62 -6.17
C SER A 86 15.19 1.44 -5.42
N PHE A 87 15.25 1.43 -4.09
CA PHE A 87 14.63 0.36 -3.30
C PHE A 87 13.11 0.40 -3.36
N GLU A 88 12.50 1.58 -3.42
CA GLU A 88 11.07 1.75 -3.60
C GLU A 88 10.58 1.12 -4.92
N LEU A 89 11.34 1.33 -6.01
CA LEU A 89 11.07 0.68 -7.29
C LEU A 89 11.26 -0.84 -7.22
N GLN A 90 12.33 -1.32 -6.58
CA GLN A 90 12.57 -2.76 -6.41
C GLN A 90 11.45 -3.44 -5.61
N ILE A 91 11.00 -2.83 -4.52
CA ILE A 91 9.87 -3.31 -3.71
C ILE A 91 8.62 -3.47 -4.58
N GLN A 92 8.29 -2.46 -5.40
CA GLN A 92 7.13 -2.54 -6.29
C GLN A 92 7.29 -3.62 -7.36
N THR A 93 8.48 -3.77 -7.94
CA THR A 93 8.76 -4.81 -8.94
C THR A 93 8.62 -6.21 -8.34
N HIS A 94 9.20 -6.45 -7.15
CA HIS A 94 9.08 -7.75 -6.49
C HIS A 94 7.65 -8.05 -6.02
N GLN A 95 6.91 -7.04 -5.56
CA GLN A 95 5.49 -7.19 -5.23
C GLN A 95 4.68 -7.68 -6.43
N LYS A 96 4.83 -7.02 -7.59
CA LYS A 96 4.15 -7.44 -8.83
C LYS A 96 4.58 -8.84 -9.27
N ALA A 97 5.87 -9.16 -9.19
CA ALA A 97 6.35 -10.50 -9.52
C ALA A 97 5.73 -11.58 -8.61
N ILE A 98 5.56 -11.31 -7.32
CA ILE A 98 4.88 -12.21 -6.38
C ILE A 98 3.39 -12.36 -6.74
N GLU A 99 2.71 -11.26 -7.07
CA GLU A 99 1.31 -11.29 -7.53
C GLU A 99 1.16 -12.19 -8.77
N ASP A 100 2.01 -12.01 -9.77
CA ASP A 100 2.04 -12.82 -10.99
C ASP A 100 2.31 -14.31 -10.70
N LEU A 101 3.25 -14.60 -9.78
CA LEU A 101 3.57 -15.97 -9.37
C LEU A 101 2.41 -16.64 -8.62
N ILE A 102 1.68 -15.91 -7.77
CA ILE A 102 0.49 -16.42 -7.08
C ILE A 102 -0.61 -16.74 -8.11
N ILE A 103 -0.84 -15.86 -9.09
CA ILE A 103 -1.79 -16.10 -10.18
C ILE A 103 -1.38 -17.33 -10.99
N LYS A 104 -0.10 -17.47 -11.32
CA LYS A 104 0.45 -18.65 -12.02
C LYS A 104 0.28 -19.93 -11.21
N LYS A 105 0.58 -19.90 -9.90
CA LYS A 105 0.39 -21.03 -8.97
C LYS A 105 -1.06 -21.50 -8.95
N ASN A 106 -2.00 -20.55 -8.90
CA ASN A 106 -3.43 -20.83 -8.78
C ASN A 106 -4.08 -21.29 -10.10
N SER A 107 -3.57 -20.81 -11.24
CA SER A 107 -4.08 -21.19 -12.57
C SER A 107 -3.51 -22.50 -13.11
N THR A 108 -2.29 -22.87 -12.68
CA THR A 108 -1.60 -24.07 -13.17
C THR A 108 -2.19 -25.34 -12.54
N LYS A 109 -2.55 -26.33 -13.37
CA LYS A 109 -3.06 -27.64 -12.94
C LYS A 109 -1.96 -28.69 -12.74
N ASP A 110 -0.83 -28.50 -13.42
CA ASP A 110 0.32 -29.39 -13.36
C ASP A 110 1.04 -29.28 -11.99
N PRO A 111 1.24 -30.39 -11.26
CA PRO A 111 1.88 -30.36 -9.95
C PRO A 111 3.35 -29.92 -9.98
N GLU A 112 4.11 -30.28 -11.03
CA GLU A 112 5.53 -29.93 -11.12
C GLU A 112 5.71 -28.42 -11.35
N ALA A 113 5.00 -27.86 -12.33
CA ALA A 113 5.00 -26.42 -12.58
C ALA A 113 4.46 -25.61 -11.37
N ARG A 114 3.52 -26.18 -10.59
CA ARG A 114 3.06 -25.55 -9.34
C ARG A 114 4.15 -25.55 -8.27
N ALA A 115 4.87 -26.65 -8.10
CA ALA A 115 5.98 -26.72 -7.14
C ALA A 115 7.09 -25.73 -7.48
N GLN A 116 7.44 -25.59 -8.77
CA GLN A 116 8.40 -24.60 -9.23
C GLN A 116 7.93 -23.17 -8.95
N ALA A 117 6.66 -22.84 -9.23
CA ALA A 117 6.11 -21.53 -8.92
C ALA A 117 6.16 -21.19 -7.41
N VAL A 118 5.96 -22.18 -6.54
CA VAL A 118 6.09 -22.01 -5.08
C VAL A 118 7.55 -21.73 -4.67
N GLN A 119 8.52 -22.41 -5.29
CA GLN A 119 9.94 -22.17 -5.04
C GLN A 119 10.35 -20.76 -5.49
N ASP A 120 9.95 -20.35 -6.69
CA ASP A 120 10.20 -19.01 -7.23
C ASP A 120 9.57 -17.93 -6.34
N LEU A 121 8.37 -18.20 -5.81
CA LEU A 121 7.66 -17.30 -4.90
C LEU A 121 8.43 -17.12 -3.58
N ALA A 122 8.90 -18.21 -2.98
CA ALA A 122 9.70 -18.14 -1.76
C ALA A 122 11.02 -17.37 -1.98
N SER A 123 11.68 -17.58 -3.11
CA SER A 123 12.90 -16.84 -3.47
C SER A 123 12.63 -15.35 -3.62
N THR A 124 11.60 -14.98 -4.40
CA THR A 124 11.23 -13.59 -4.68
C THR A 124 10.78 -12.87 -3.40
N HIS A 125 10.07 -13.57 -2.50
CA HIS A 125 9.69 -13.01 -1.19
C HIS A 125 10.90 -12.73 -0.31
N GLY A 126 11.91 -13.60 -0.33
CA GLY A 126 13.18 -13.35 0.36
C GLY A 126 13.93 -12.13 -0.17
N GLU A 127 13.88 -11.89 -1.48
CA GLU A 127 14.45 -10.67 -2.09
C GLU A 127 13.66 -9.41 -1.71
N LEU A 128 12.32 -9.49 -1.72
CA LEU A 128 11.44 -8.41 -1.27
C LEU A 128 11.75 -8.02 0.18
N GLN A 129 11.90 -8.98 1.09
CA GLN A 129 12.23 -8.72 2.49
C GLN A 129 13.57 -7.98 2.63
N LYS A 130 14.60 -8.41 1.90
CA LYS A 130 15.92 -7.74 1.89
C LYS A 130 15.80 -6.30 1.39
N ALA A 131 15.04 -6.05 0.33
CA ALA A 131 14.82 -4.72 -0.21
C ALA A 131 14.07 -3.81 0.80
N ILE A 132 13.05 -4.33 1.48
CA ILE A 132 12.32 -3.60 2.52
C ILE A 132 13.22 -3.27 3.72
N ASP A 133 14.06 -4.21 4.16
CA ASP A 133 14.98 -3.97 5.26
C ASP A 133 16.02 -2.88 4.92
N GLN A 134 16.54 -2.88 3.69
CA GLN A 134 17.46 -1.86 3.19
C GLN A 134 16.79 -0.50 3.06
N TYR A 135 15.57 -0.47 2.51
CA TYR A 135 14.74 0.73 2.46
C TYR A 135 14.54 1.31 3.87
N ASN A 136 14.11 0.50 4.83
CA ASN A 136 13.85 0.93 6.20
C ASN A 136 15.10 1.45 6.92
N LYS A 137 16.29 0.90 6.62
CA LYS A 137 17.57 1.44 7.12
C LYS A 137 17.83 2.86 6.58
N ILE A 138 17.65 3.07 5.27
CA ILE A 138 17.84 4.38 4.65
C ILE A 138 16.84 5.41 5.17
N ILE A 139 15.58 5.01 5.37
CA ILE A 139 14.56 5.89 5.96
C ILE A 139 14.95 6.33 7.36
N LYS A 140 15.45 5.41 8.20
CA LYS A 140 15.96 5.75 9.54
C LYS A 140 17.13 6.73 9.44
N ASP A 141 18.11 6.46 8.58
CA ASP A 141 19.26 7.34 8.37
C ASP A 141 18.83 8.74 7.91
N LEU A 142 17.90 8.84 6.95
CA LEU A 142 17.37 10.12 6.48
C LEU A 142 16.64 10.88 7.60
N THR A 143 15.83 10.17 8.39
CA THR A 143 15.06 10.76 9.49
C THR A 143 15.96 11.32 10.59
N TYR A 144 17.03 10.61 10.96
CA TYR A 144 17.92 11.03 12.04
C TYR A 144 19.00 12.02 11.60
N ARG A 145 19.56 11.87 10.39
CA ARG A 145 20.68 12.71 9.93
C ARG A 145 20.23 14.02 9.29
N PHE A 146 19.02 14.04 8.72
CA PHE A 146 18.50 15.20 7.98
C PHE A 146 17.07 15.57 8.42
N PRO A 147 16.83 15.84 9.72
CA PRO A 147 15.48 16.11 10.24
C PRO A 147 14.85 17.36 9.61
N GLU A 148 15.65 18.38 9.28
CA GLU A 148 15.19 19.62 8.65
C GLU A 148 14.61 19.42 7.25
N LYS A 149 15.00 18.34 6.55
CA LYS A 149 14.43 17.96 5.26
C LYS A 149 13.17 17.10 5.42
N GLY A 150 12.80 16.77 6.65
CA GLY A 150 11.70 15.89 7.05
C GLY A 150 10.32 16.53 7.12
N ASP A 151 10.22 17.84 7.37
CA ASP A 151 8.92 18.47 7.68
C ASP A 151 7.97 18.59 6.48
N GLU A 152 8.48 18.76 5.26
CA GLU A 152 7.65 18.64 4.04
C GLU A 152 7.33 17.18 3.67
N SER A 153 8.01 16.22 4.31
CA SER A 153 8.14 14.85 3.82
C SER A 153 7.83 13.77 4.86
N GLN A 154 7.15 14.09 5.97
CA GLN A 154 6.70 13.09 6.95
C GLN A 154 5.86 11.96 6.31
N ARG A 155 5.14 12.23 5.21
CA ARG A 155 4.47 11.18 4.41
C ARG A 155 5.43 10.25 3.67
N HIS A 156 6.64 10.70 3.36
CA HIS A 156 7.62 9.99 2.53
C HIS A 156 8.59 9.11 3.35
N TYR A 157 8.58 9.20 4.68
CA TYR A 157 9.46 8.44 5.58
C TYR A 157 8.72 7.40 6.41
N VAL A 158 7.61 6.88 5.90
CA VAL A 158 6.90 5.77 6.57
C VAL A 158 7.66 4.46 6.30
N PRO A 159 8.07 3.72 7.34
CA PRO A 159 8.65 2.39 7.17
C PRO A 159 7.64 1.44 6.52
N VAL A 160 8.11 0.64 5.58
CA VAL A 160 7.29 -0.40 4.95
C VAL A 160 7.31 -1.64 5.84
N LYS A 161 6.12 -2.19 6.12
CA LYS A 161 5.99 -3.44 6.88
C LYS A 161 6.11 -4.64 5.93
N ASN A 162 6.86 -5.66 6.36
CA ASN A 162 6.91 -6.95 5.69
C ASN A 162 5.55 -7.64 5.85
N ARG A 163 4.95 -8.02 4.72
CA ARG A 163 3.74 -8.86 4.68
C ARG A 163 4.13 -10.31 4.45
N SER A 164 3.40 -11.23 5.05
CA SER A 164 3.60 -12.66 4.81
C SER A 164 3.02 -13.06 3.45
N ILE A 165 3.44 -14.21 2.93
CA ILE A 165 2.90 -14.75 1.68
C ILE A 165 1.41 -15.01 1.83
N GLU A 166 0.97 -15.55 2.96
CA GLU A 166 -0.44 -15.82 3.22
C GLU A 166 -1.28 -14.54 3.19
N GLN A 167 -0.76 -13.44 3.75
CA GLN A 167 -1.43 -12.14 3.71
C GLN A 167 -1.56 -11.60 2.29
N MET A 168 -0.51 -11.73 1.47
CA MET A 168 -0.55 -11.31 0.07
C MET A 168 -1.54 -12.15 -0.74
N GLU A 169 -1.63 -13.45 -0.47
CA GLU A 169 -2.61 -14.34 -1.10
C GLU A 169 -4.04 -14.03 -0.66
N GLU A 170 -4.27 -13.74 0.62
CA GLU A 170 -5.57 -13.35 1.17
C GLU A 170 -6.07 -12.04 0.54
N GLU A 171 -5.20 -11.03 0.40
CA GLU A 171 -5.52 -9.76 -0.25
C GLU A 171 -5.95 -9.92 -1.72
N MET A 172 -5.43 -10.95 -2.39
CA MET A 172 -5.79 -11.31 -3.77
C MET A 172 -6.91 -12.35 -3.89
N GLY A 173 -7.43 -12.81 -2.76
CA GLY A 173 -8.49 -13.82 -2.72
C GLY A 173 -9.78 -13.35 -3.41
N LEU A 174 -10.56 -14.33 -3.88
CA LEU A 174 -11.89 -14.10 -4.46
C LEU A 174 -12.82 -13.38 -3.48
N ASP A 175 -12.74 -13.70 -2.19
CA ASP A 175 -13.63 -13.13 -1.17
C ASP A 175 -13.40 -11.63 -0.96
N VAL A 176 -12.14 -11.19 -1.02
CA VAL A 176 -11.77 -9.77 -0.90
C VAL A 176 -12.22 -9.01 -2.15
N THR A 177 -12.00 -9.59 -3.35
CA THR A 177 -12.44 -8.98 -4.61
C THR A 177 -13.96 -8.89 -4.72
N LEU A 178 -14.69 -9.91 -4.28
CA LEU A 178 -16.16 -9.89 -4.20
C LEU A 178 -16.68 -8.85 -3.21
N THR A 179 -16.06 -8.74 -2.04
CA THR A 179 -16.40 -7.70 -1.04
C THR A 179 -16.20 -6.31 -1.63
N ARG A 180 -15.05 -6.04 -2.26
CA ARG A 180 -14.75 -4.77 -2.92
C ARG A 180 -15.75 -4.47 -4.04
N LEU A 181 -16.08 -5.47 -4.86
CA LEU A 181 -17.07 -5.31 -5.93
C LEU A 181 -18.46 -4.99 -5.37
N LYS A 182 -18.89 -5.70 -4.33
CA LYS A 182 -20.15 -5.44 -3.63
C LYS A 182 -20.22 -4.01 -3.10
N GLU A 183 -19.15 -3.51 -2.48
CA GLU A 183 -19.10 -2.12 -2.01
C GLU A 183 -19.18 -1.10 -3.15
N VAL A 184 -18.50 -1.36 -4.28
CA VAL A 184 -18.56 -0.48 -5.46
C VAL A 184 -19.96 -0.47 -6.05
N VAL A 185 -20.59 -1.63 -6.19
CA VAL A 185 -21.98 -1.76 -6.66
C VAL A 185 -22.93 -1.03 -5.70
N GLN A 186 -22.81 -1.25 -4.40
CA GLN A 186 -23.61 -0.52 -3.42
C GLN A 186 -23.42 0.99 -3.53
N LYS A 187 -22.19 1.50 -3.62
CA LYS A 187 -21.93 2.95 -3.77
C LYS A 187 -22.52 3.52 -5.05
N LYS A 188 -22.47 2.78 -6.16
CA LYS A 188 -22.96 3.24 -7.47
C LYS A 188 -24.48 3.17 -7.60
N TYR A 189 -25.10 2.16 -6.99
CA TYR A 189 -26.53 1.86 -7.16
C TYR A 189 -27.38 2.14 -5.91
N ALA A 190 -26.79 2.52 -4.77
CA ALA A 190 -27.51 2.96 -3.57
C ALA A 190 -28.55 4.08 -3.80
N PRO A 191 -28.34 5.06 -4.70
CA PRO A 191 -29.35 6.11 -4.94
C PRO A 191 -30.61 5.62 -5.67
N LEU A 192 -30.59 4.40 -6.22
CA LEU A 192 -31.70 3.81 -6.98
C LEU A 192 -32.51 2.81 -6.14
N VAL A 193 -32.05 2.50 -4.93
CA VAL A 193 -32.77 1.62 -4.00
C VAL A 193 -33.61 2.53 -3.11
N ASP A 194 -34.93 2.49 -3.31
CA ASP A 194 -35.86 3.19 -2.43
C ASP A 194 -35.62 2.78 -0.97
N PRO A 195 -35.53 3.74 -0.02
CA PRO A 195 -35.25 3.45 1.39
C PRO A 195 -36.32 2.57 2.06
N SER A 196 -37.45 2.32 1.40
CA SER A 196 -38.52 1.43 1.85
C SER A 196 -38.20 -0.07 1.71
N GLU A 197 -37.26 -0.48 0.85
CA GLU A 197 -36.93 -1.91 0.66
C GLU A 197 -35.70 -2.38 1.45
N SER A 198 -34.74 -1.50 1.72
CA SER A 198 -33.47 -1.86 2.39
C SER A 198 -33.64 -2.25 3.87
N GLN A 199 -34.70 -1.79 4.54
CA GLN A 199 -35.02 -2.19 5.91
C GLN A 199 -35.68 -3.58 6.03
N LYS A 200 -36.22 -4.14 4.94
CA LYS A 200 -36.89 -5.46 4.98
C LYS A 200 -35.91 -6.64 4.99
N ASN A 201 -34.69 -6.44 4.49
CA ASN A 201 -33.70 -7.51 4.37
C ASN A 201 -32.66 -7.57 5.51
N GLN A 202 -32.58 -6.55 6.37
CA GLN A 202 -31.69 -6.61 7.55
C GLN A 202 -32.38 -7.23 8.78
N GLY A 203 -33.71 -7.38 8.78
CA GLY A 203 -34.47 -7.96 9.90
C GLY A 203 -34.57 -9.50 9.93
N ALA A 204 -34.03 -10.22 8.94
CA ALA A 204 -34.24 -11.67 8.81
C ALA A 204 -33.05 -12.55 9.25
N THR A 205 -31.89 -11.98 9.60
CA THR A 205 -30.67 -12.76 9.95
C THR A 205 -30.26 -12.66 11.42
N GLU A 206 -31.13 -12.14 12.30
CA GLU A 206 -30.82 -12.02 13.73
C GLU A 206 -31.90 -12.67 14.61
N ARG A 207 -32.25 -13.94 14.33
CA ARG A 207 -32.90 -14.83 15.30
C ARG A 207 -32.54 -16.29 15.09
N ARG A 208 -31.38 -16.72 15.60
CA ARG A 208 -31.27 -17.95 16.40
C ARG A 208 -29.94 -18.03 17.17
N PRO A 209 -29.90 -17.71 18.48
CA PRO A 209 -28.95 -18.35 19.38
C PRO A 209 -29.47 -19.76 19.65
N SER A 210 -29.07 -20.74 18.82
CA SER A 210 -29.25 -22.15 19.17
C SER A 210 -28.21 -22.53 20.20
N SER A 211 -28.63 -22.46 21.45
CA SER A 211 -28.11 -23.25 22.56
C SER A 211 -27.86 -24.69 22.13
N THR A 212 -26.60 -25.12 22.01
CA THR A 212 -26.24 -26.53 22.17
C THR A 212 -24.90 -26.65 22.89
N SER A 213 -24.99 -27.34 24.02
CA SER A 213 -23.96 -28.00 24.82
C SER A 213 -22.64 -27.27 25.11
N ARG A 214 -22.52 -26.88 26.38
CA ARG A 214 -21.26 -27.01 27.13
C ARG A 214 -20.70 -28.42 26.89
N HIS A 215 -19.61 -28.54 26.14
CA HIS A 215 -18.72 -29.68 26.25
C HIS A 215 -17.51 -29.21 27.06
N ASP A 216 -17.60 -29.49 28.36
CA ASP A 216 -16.55 -29.29 29.35
C ASP A 216 -15.46 -30.35 29.08
N SER A 217 -14.58 -30.08 28.13
CA SER A 217 -13.39 -30.90 27.88
C SER A 217 -12.26 -30.39 28.77
N ARG A 218 -12.34 -30.78 30.03
CA ARG A 218 -11.28 -30.71 31.03
C ARG A 218 -10.02 -31.39 30.46
N PRO A 219 -8.84 -30.73 30.42
CA PRO A 219 -7.59 -31.42 30.09
C PRO A 219 -7.34 -32.49 31.14
N GLN A 220 -7.22 -33.76 30.74
CA GLN A 220 -6.61 -34.76 31.60
C GLN A 220 -5.13 -34.41 31.72
N GLU A 221 -4.72 -34.07 32.93
CA GLU A 221 -3.32 -34.04 33.32
C GLU A 221 -2.80 -35.48 33.27
N ASP A 222 -2.15 -35.84 32.15
CA ASP A 222 -1.37 -37.06 32.07
C ASP A 222 -0.10 -36.90 32.90
N ASP A 223 -0.23 -37.39 34.12
CA ASP A 223 0.78 -37.59 35.15
C ASP A 223 1.90 -38.52 34.62
N LYS A 224 2.83 -37.96 33.82
CA LYS A 224 4.05 -38.66 33.40
C LYS A 224 5.06 -38.65 34.54
N ARG A 225 4.80 -39.58 35.45
CA ARG A 225 5.69 -40.15 36.46
C ARG A 225 7.10 -40.39 35.89
N LEU A 226 8.03 -39.49 36.24
CA LEU A 226 9.47 -39.67 36.05
C LEU A 226 9.91 -40.91 36.85
N LYS A 227 10.17 -42.02 36.16
CA LYS A 227 10.90 -43.14 36.74
C LYS A 227 12.36 -42.73 36.85
N LEU A 228 12.76 -42.40 38.08
CA LEU A 228 14.14 -42.35 38.51
C LEU A 228 14.76 -43.74 38.28
N VAL A 229 15.64 -43.86 37.28
CA VAL A 229 16.51 -45.03 37.14
C VAL A 229 17.71 -44.80 38.05
N LYS A 230 17.97 -45.83 38.85
CA LYS A 230 18.94 -45.90 39.93
C LYS A 230 20.33 -46.28 39.40
#